data_AF-A0A5K1BT86-F1
#
_entry.id   AF-A0A5K1BT86-F1
#
_cell.length_a   1.000
_cell.length_b   1.000
_cell.length_c   1.000
_cell.angle_alpha   90.00
_cell.angle_beta   90.00
_cell.angle_gamma   90.00
#
_symmetry.space_group_name_H-M   'P 1'
#
loop_
_entity.id
_entity.type
_entity.pdbx_description
1 polymer ?
#
loop_
_entity_poly.entity_id
_entity_poly.type
_entity_poly.pdbx_seq_one_letter_code
_entity_poly.pdbx_strand_id
1 'polypeptide(L)' 'LINHGIPEALLEGVKEVCIHNYKFSREEMFKNSQPVKEVEKTLSGKETPQKIETLDWEDAFMLYYKEESEEWPSEPLNF' A
#
# COMPACT_ATOMS: atom_id res chain seq x y z
N LEU A 1 9.42 5.04 -19.75
CA LEU A 1 9.57 4.52 -21.13
C LEU A 1 8.30 4.90 -21.89
N ILE A 2 8.39 5.37 -23.12
CA ILE A 2 7.23 5.56 -24.01
C ILE A 2 7.30 4.54 -25.15
N ASN A 3 6.17 4.17 -25.77
CA ASN A 3 6.08 3.12 -26.80
C ASN A 3 6.60 1.74 -26.36
N HIS A 4 6.29 1.34 -25.12
CA HIS A 4 6.73 0.07 -24.52
C HIS A 4 5.96 -1.18 -24.99
N GLY A 5 4.94 -1.05 -25.85
CA GLY A 5 4.16 -2.17 -26.37
C GLY A 5 3.11 -2.76 -25.41
N ILE A 6 3.19 -2.45 -24.11
CA ILE A 6 2.15 -2.81 -23.13
C ILE A 6 0.84 -2.03 -23.43
N PRO A 7 -0.32 -2.69 -23.56
CA PRO A 7 -1.60 -2.03 -23.79
C PRO A 7 -1.98 -1.07 -22.66
N GLU A 8 -2.47 0.11 -23.00
CA GLU A 8 -2.90 1.13 -22.02
C GLU A 8 -4.04 0.62 -21.13
N ALA A 9 -5.01 -0.09 -21.71
CA ALA A 9 -6.12 -0.69 -20.95
C ALA A 9 -5.64 -1.70 -19.88
N LEU A 10 -4.53 -2.40 -20.12
CA LEU A 10 -3.94 -3.31 -19.13
C LEU A 10 -3.32 -2.52 -17.97
N LEU A 11 -2.59 -1.44 -18.29
CA LEU A 11 -2.00 -0.58 -17.26
C LEU A 11 -3.08 0.08 -16.39
N GLU A 12 -4.21 0.46 -16.99
CA GLU A 12 -5.33 1.03 -16.25
C GLU A 12 -5.99 -0.02 -15.35
N GLY A 13 -6.24 -1.23 -15.85
CA GLY A 13 -6.77 -2.33 -15.04
C GLY A 13 -5.91 -2.64 -13.82
N VAL A 14 -4.58 -2.68 -13.97
CA VAL A 14 -3.65 -2.88 -12.83
C VAL A 14 -3.79 -1.76 -11.79
N LYS A 15 -3.91 -0.50 -12.21
CA LYS A 15 -4.11 0.62 -11.27
C LYS A 15 -5.44 0.48 -10.53
N GLU A 16 -6.52 0.17 -11.24
CA GLU A 16 -7.87 0.04 -10.65
C GLU A 16 -7.91 -1.05 -9.59
N VAL A 17 -7.33 -2.22 -9.89
CA VAL A 17 -7.20 -3.35 -8.97
C VAL A 17 -6.40 -2.96 -7.72
N CYS A 18 -5.26 -2.28 -7.90
CA CYS A 18 -4.43 -1.85 -6.78
C CYS A 18 -5.14 -0.82 -5.89
N ILE A 19 -5.87 0.15 -6.49
CA ILE A 19 -6.67 1.12 -5.76
C ILE A 19 -7.79 0.43 -4.99
N HIS A 20 -8.46 -0.55 -5.60
CA HIS A 20 -9.51 -1.33 -4.95
C HIS A 20 -8.96 -2.12 -3.77
N ASN A 21 -7.90 -2.89 -3.96
CA ASN A 21 -7.27 -3.66 -2.89
C ASN A 21 -6.83 -2.76 -1.72
N TYR A 22 -6.26 -1.58 -2.02
CA TYR A 22 -5.94 -0.63 -0.95
C TYR A 22 -7.19 -0.21 -0.17
N LYS A 23 -8.24 0.27 -0.84
CA LYS A 23 -9.46 0.77 -0.19
C LYS A 23 -10.19 -0.28 0.64
N PHE A 24 -10.31 -1.50 0.12
CA PHE A 24 -11.14 -2.53 0.73
C PHE A 24 -10.39 -3.45 1.68
N SER A 25 -9.11 -3.72 1.40
CA SER A 25 -8.34 -4.72 2.15
C SER A 25 -7.29 -4.09 3.07
N ARG A 26 -6.79 -2.88 2.76
CA ARG A 26 -5.59 -2.35 3.44
C ARG A 26 -5.78 -1.03 4.17
N GLU A 27 -6.69 -0.18 3.73
CA GLU A 27 -6.81 1.19 4.22
C GLU A 27 -7.06 1.24 5.74
N GLU A 28 -7.90 0.35 6.26
CA GLU A 28 -8.14 0.24 7.70
C GLU A 28 -6.89 -0.22 8.46
N MET A 29 -6.12 -1.17 7.91
CA MET A 29 -4.87 -1.62 8.51
C MET A 29 -3.83 -0.49 8.52
N PHE A 30 -3.71 0.27 7.43
CA PHE A 30 -2.80 1.41 7.33
C PHE A 30 -3.16 2.51 8.32
N LYS A 31 -4.45 2.85 8.47
CA LYS A 31 -4.92 3.83 9.48
C LYS A 31 -4.58 3.41 10.92
N ASN A 32 -4.42 2.12 11.18
CA ASN A 32 -4.05 1.58 12.48
C ASN A 32 -2.54 1.25 12.61
N SER A 33 -1.74 1.59 11.60
CA SER A 33 -0.32 1.23 11.50
C SER A 33 0.58 2.08 12.41
N GLN A 34 1.84 1.66 12.53
CA GLN A 34 2.85 2.38 13.32
C GLN A 34 3.16 3.79 12.76
N PRO A 35 3.37 4.00 11.44
CA PRO A 35 3.59 5.34 10.90
C PRO A 35 2.49 6.34 11.30
N VAL A 36 1.22 5.95 11.19
CA VAL A 36 0.08 6.82 11.55
C VAL A 36 0.11 7.15 13.04
N LYS A 37 0.33 6.15 13.91
CA LYS A 37 0.42 6.35 15.37
C LYS A 37 1.54 7.30 15.77
N GLU A 38 2.73 7.20 15.16
CA GLU A 38 3.86 8.08 15.46
C GLU A 38 3.59 9.54 15.04
N VAL A 39 2.90 9.73 13.91
CA VAL A 39 2.46 11.07 13.50
C VAL A 39 1.39 11.62 14.43
N GLU A 40 0.37 10.84 14.79
CA GLU A 40 -0.67 11.27 15.75
C GLU A 40 -0.06 11.64 17.11
N LYS A 41 0.89 10.85 17.60
CA LYS A 41 1.63 11.08 18.82
C LYS A 41 2.37 12.42 18.77
N THR A 42 3.09 12.68 17.68
CA THR A 42 3.79 13.94 17.44
C THR A 42 2.84 15.14 17.39
N LEU A 43 1.69 14.99 16.73
CA LEU A 43 0.68 16.05 16.60
C LEU A 43 -0.11 16.30 17.88
N SER A 44 -0.22 15.31 18.78
CA SER A 44 -1.00 15.42 20.02
C SER A 44 -0.44 16.42 21.02
N GLY A 45 0.80 16.88 20.85
CA GLY A 45 1.47 17.81 21.76
C GLY A 45 1.76 17.25 23.16
N LYS A 46 1.52 15.94 23.37
CA LYS A 46 1.80 15.24 24.64
C LYS A 46 3.27 14.90 24.82
N GLU A 47 4.04 14.94 23.75
CA GLU A 47 5.48 14.69 23.75
C GLU A 47 6.21 15.75 22.95
N THR A 48 7.49 15.94 23.27
CA THR A 48 8.38 16.78 22.47
C THR A 48 8.50 16.18 21.06
N PRO A 49 8.20 16.94 19.99
CA PRO A 49 8.30 16.44 18.62
C PRO A 49 9.71 15.90 18.34
N GLN A 50 9.79 14.61 18.04
CA GLN A 50 11.03 13.95 17.63
C GLN A 50 11.00 13.71 16.12
N LYS A 51 12.15 13.88 15.46
CA LYS A 51 12.29 13.55 14.05
C LYS A 51 12.18 12.03 13.87
N ILE A 52 11.27 11.58 13.01
CA ILE A 52 11.11 10.17 12.62
C ILE A 52 11.95 9.97 11.36
N GLU A 53 13.03 9.19 11.45
CA GLU A 53 13.94 8.93 10.31
C GLU A 53 13.90 7.49 9.80
N THR A 54 13.29 6.57 10.56
CA THR A 54 13.38 5.12 10.31
C THR A 54 12.06 4.50 9.83
N LEU A 55 11.06 5.31 9.49
CA LEU A 55 9.75 4.86 9.06
C LEU A 55 9.33 5.60 7.79
N ASP A 56 8.96 4.83 6.78
CA ASP A 56 8.38 5.37 5.56
C ASP A 56 6.88 5.65 5.75
N TRP A 57 6.42 6.75 5.16
CA TRP A 57 4.99 7.09 5.13
C TRP A 57 4.33 6.41 3.94
N GLU A 58 4.27 5.08 3.99
CA GLU A 58 3.70 4.27 2.90
C GLU A 58 3.03 3.00 3.39
N ASP A 59 2.20 2.45 2.52
CA ASP A 59 1.62 1.12 2.62
C ASP A 59 2.02 0.35 1.36
N ALA A 60 2.76 -0.75 1.51
CA ALA A 60 3.30 -1.53 0.40
C ALA A 60 2.99 -3.02 0.55
N PHE A 61 2.77 -3.71 -0.56
CA PHE A 61 2.80 -5.19 -0.63
C PHE A 61 3.76 -5.61 -1.72
N MET A 62 4.36 -6.76 -1.50
CA MET A 62 5.20 -7.43 -2.47
C MET A 62 4.48 -8.68 -2.95
N LEU A 63 4.49 -8.88 -4.26
CA LEU A 63 3.97 -10.08 -4.90
C LEU A 63 5.16 -10.84 -5.47
N TYR A 64 5.33 -12.09 -5.05
CA TYR A 64 6.39 -12.96 -5.55
C TYR A 64 5.86 -13.87 -6.65
N TYR A 65 6.56 -13.89 -7.79
CA TYR A 65 6.21 -14.69 -8.96
C TYR A 65 6.79 -16.11 -8.80
N LYS A 66 6.02 -17.05 -8.18
CA LYS A 66 6.27 -18.50 -7.86
C LYS A 66 6.73 -18.81 -6.43
N GLU A 67 6.38 -19.93 -5.78
CA GLU A 67 5.64 -21.17 -6.10
C GLU A 67 4.88 -21.59 -4.79
N GLU A 68 3.57 -21.83 -4.87
CA GLU A 68 2.70 -22.49 -3.88
C GLU A 68 2.54 -21.96 -2.43
N SER A 69 3.37 -21.04 -1.90
CA SER A 69 3.29 -20.68 -0.47
C SER A 69 2.67 -19.32 -0.12
N GLU A 70 2.61 -18.37 -1.05
CA GLU A 70 1.99 -17.06 -0.80
C GLU A 70 0.84 -16.82 -1.77
N GLU A 71 -0.38 -16.72 -1.22
CA GLU A 71 -1.59 -16.46 -2.00
C GLU A 71 -1.60 -15.01 -2.48
N TRP A 72 -1.93 -14.82 -3.76
CA TRP A 72 -2.18 -13.50 -4.31
C TRP A 72 -3.41 -12.88 -3.62
N PRO A 73 -3.50 -11.54 -3.51
CA PRO A 73 -4.72 -10.91 -3.05
C PRO A 73 -5.90 -11.41 -3.87
N SER A 74 -6.92 -11.95 -3.20
CA SER A 74 -8.12 -12.49 -3.86
C SER A 74 -9.24 -11.46 -4.03
N GLU A 75 -9.03 -10.25 -3.49
CA GLU A 75 -9.94 -9.12 -3.62
C GLU A 75 -9.20 -7.89 -4.15
N PRO A 76 -9.69 -7.27 -5.26
CA PRO A 76 -10.86 -7.68 -6.02
C PRO A 76 -10.65 -9.00 -6.81
N LEU A 77 -11.74 -9.69 -7.19
CA LEU A 77 -11.72 -10.98 -7.92
C LEU A 77 -10.83 -11.00 -9.19
N ASN A 78 -10.54 -9.84 -9.77
CA ASN A 78 -9.71 -9.67 -10.96
C ASN A 78 -8.28 -9.22 -10.66
N PHE A 79 -7.78 -9.50 -9.45
CA PHE A 79 -6.40 -9.25 -9.08
C PHE A 79 -5.41 -10.05 -9.94
#